data_AF-A0A2J8R316-F1
#
_entry.id   AF-A0A2J8R316-F1
#
_cell.length_a   1.000
_cell.length_b   1.000
_cell.length_c   1.000
_cell.angle_alpha   90.00
_cell.angle_beta   90.00
_cell.angle_gamma   90.00
#
_symmetry.space_group_name_H-M   'P 1'
#
loop_
_entity.id
_entity.type
_entity.pdbx_description
1 polymer ?
#
loop_
_entity_poly.entity_id
_entity_poly.type
_entity_poly.pdbx_seq_one_letter_code
_entity_poly.pdbx_strand_id
1 'polypeptide(L)' 'MVDFPGCSLSGAVASFLFILLTMKQSEDFRVIGPAHPILARVREDVLLTCQLLPKRTAMHMEVRETPD' A
#
# COMPACT_ATOMS: atom_id res chain seq x y z
N MET A 1 30.34 -11.93 -37.85
CA MET A 1 29.00 -11.36 -38.07
C MET A 1 28.06 -12.15 -37.20
N VAL A 2 27.69 -11.61 -36.04
CA VAL A 2 26.89 -12.33 -35.03
C VAL A 2 25.45 -11.93 -35.26
N ASP A 3 24.77 -12.68 -36.13
CA ASP A 3 23.33 -12.61 -36.29
C ASP A 3 22.70 -13.51 -35.22
N PHE A 4 22.20 -12.90 -34.14
CA PHE A 4 21.29 -13.55 -33.20
C PHE A 4 19.86 -13.04 -33.44
N PRO A 5 18.88 -13.92 -33.70
CA PRO A 5 17.51 -13.52 -33.91
C PRO A 5 16.86 -13.22 -32.55
N GLY A 6 16.40 -11.99 -32.37
CA GLY A 6 15.52 -11.60 -31.27
C GLY A 6 16.26 -11.01 -30.06
N CYS A 7 16.01 -9.72 -29.83
CA CYS A 7 16.45 -8.92 -28.68
C CYS A 7 17.97 -8.67 -28.55
N SER A 8 18.43 -7.52 -29.07
CA SER A 8 19.73 -6.95 -28.72
C SER A 8 19.85 -6.70 -27.21
N LEU A 9 21.05 -6.84 -26.64
CA LEU A 9 21.35 -6.55 -25.21
C LEU A 9 20.81 -5.18 -24.76
N SER A 10 20.94 -4.17 -25.63
CA SER A 10 20.40 -2.82 -25.40
C SER A 10 18.88 -2.79 -25.27
N GLY A 11 18.16 -3.64 -26.02
CA GLY A 11 16.70 -3.73 -25.96
C GLY A 11 16.23 -4.42 -24.68
N ALA A 12 16.95 -5.46 -24.23
CA ALA A 12 16.67 -6.10 -22.95
C ALA A 12 16.84 -5.13 -21.77
N VAL A 13 17.91 -4.33 -21.77
CA VAL A 13 18.15 -3.30 -20.76
C VAL A 13 17.08 -2.21 -20.79
N ALA A 14 16.71 -1.72 -21.98
CA ALA A 14 15.68 -0.70 -22.12
C ALA A 14 14.31 -1.19 -21.64
N SER A 15 13.90 -2.41 -22.01
CA SER A 15 12.65 -3.01 -21.54
C SER A 15 12.65 -3.21 -20.03
N PHE A 16 13.76 -3.67 -19.46
CA PHE A 16 13.88 -3.85 -18.02
C PHE A 16 13.77 -2.52 -17.25
N LEU A 17 14.43 -1.47 -17.73
CA LEU A 17 14.30 -0.12 -17.16
C LEU A 17 12.87 0.40 -17.28
N PHE A 18 12.23 0.21 -18.44
CA PHE A 18 10.84 0.64 -18.63
C PHE A 18 9.89 -0.09 -17.67
N ILE A 19 10.08 -1.40 -17.48
CA ILE A 19 9.31 -2.17 -16.49
C ILE A 19 9.57 -1.63 -15.09
N LEU A 20 10.83 -1.44 -14.67
CA LEU A 20 11.16 -0.90 -13.35
C LEU A 20 10.56 0.49 -13.10
N LEU A 21 10.56 1.37 -14.11
CA LEU A 21 9.98 2.71 -14.02
C LEU A 21 8.45 2.67 -13.98
N THR A 22 7.83 1.70 -14.66
CA THR A 22 6.37 1.55 -14.75
C THR A 22 5.80 0.68 -13.62
N MET A 23 6.64 -0.05 -12.90
CA MET A 23 6.29 -0.68 -11.63
C MET A 23 5.98 0.43 -10.62
N LYS A 24 4.74 0.91 -10.68
CA LYS A 24 4.12 1.76 -9.67
C LYS A 24 4.38 1.07 -8.34
N GLN A 25 5.12 1.72 -7.45
CA GLN A 25 5.30 1.22 -6.09
C GLN A 25 3.89 0.90 -5.57
N SER A 26 3.63 -0.38 -5.33
CA SER A 26 2.45 -0.76 -4.60
C SER A 26 2.60 -0.07 -3.26
N GLU A 27 1.74 0.91 -3.02
CA GLU A 27 1.67 1.68 -1.79
C GLU A 27 1.18 0.75 -0.68
N ASP A 28 2.00 -0.23 -0.30
CA ASP A 28 1.70 -1.24 0.71
C ASP A 28 1.53 -0.53 2.04
N PHE A 29 0.36 -0.73 2.64
CA PHE A 29 0.01 -0.11 3.90
C PHE A 29 -0.68 -1.10 4.79
N ARG A 30 -0.50 -0.88 6.09
CA ARG A 30 -1.14 -1.67 7.11
C ARG A 30 -1.95 -0.76 8.02
N VAL A 31 -3.12 -1.24 8.42
CA VAL A 31 -3.94 -0.59 9.44
C VAL A 31 -3.57 -1.23 10.78
N ILE A 32 -3.18 -0.41 11.73
CA ILE A 32 -2.84 -0.81 13.10
C ILE A 32 -3.94 -0.30 14.01
N GLY A 33 -4.62 -1.21 14.69
CA GLY A 33 -5.62 -0.88 15.70
C GLY A 33 -4.98 -0.46 17.03
N PRO A 34 -5.81 -0.16 18.04
CA PRO A 34 -5.31 0.15 19.38
C PRO A 34 -4.56 -1.06 19.95
N ALA A 35 -3.43 -0.80 20.61
CA ALA A 35 -2.58 -1.86 21.18
C ALA A 35 -3.26 -2.63 22.33
N HIS A 36 -4.27 -2.02 22.95
CA HIS A 36 -4.99 -2.56 24.10
C HIS A 36 -6.50 -2.39 23.88
N PRO A 37 -7.34 -3.25 24.50
CA PRO A 37 -8.77 -3.07 24.49
C PRO A 37 -9.18 -1.71 25.05
N ILE A 38 -10.19 -1.10 24.44
CA ILE A 38 -10.73 0.17 24.89
C ILE A 38 -11.96 -0.12 25.75
N LEU A 39 -11.94 0.35 27.00
CA LEU A 39 -13.07 0.22 27.93
C LEU A 39 -13.97 1.44 27.78
N ALA A 40 -15.23 1.21 27.39
CA ALA A 40 -16.26 2.23 27.33
C ALA A 40 -17.36 1.92 28.36
N ARG A 41 -17.92 2.97 28.98
CA ARG A 41 -19.12 2.82 29.80
C ARG A 41 -20.35 2.87 28.91
N VAL A 42 -21.41 2.20 29.36
CA VAL A 42 -22.69 2.18 28.65
C VAL A 42 -23.25 3.60 28.59
N ARG A 43 -23.64 4.06 27.39
CA ARG A 43 -24.10 5.43 27.06
C ARG A 43 -23.01 6.51 27.03
N GLU A 44 -21.75 6.14 27.16
CA GLU A 44 -20.64 7.07 26.92
C GLU A 44 -20.06 6.81 25.52
N ASP A 45 -19.68 7.89 24.84
CA ASP A 45 -19.01 7.80 23.55
C ASP A 45 -17.55 7.36 23.73
N VAL A 46 -17.05 6.57 22.79
CA VAL A 46 -15.67 6.07 22.80
C VAL A 46 -15.03 6.26 21.43
N LEU A 47 -13.76 6.63 21.44
CA LEU A 47 -12.98 6.79 20.22
C LEU A 47 -12.16 5.53 19.94
N LEU A 48 -12.48 4.84 18.84
CA LEU A 48 -11.68 3.73 18.32
C LEU A 48 -10.63 4.28 17.35
N THR A 49 -9.37 4.33 17.80
CA THR A 49 -8.28 4.87 16.97
C THR A 49 -7.60 3.79 16.16
N CYS A 50 -7.53 3.97 14.84
CA CYS A 50 -6.74 3.16 13.92
C CYS A 50 -5.71 4.04 13.20
N GLN A 51 -4.52 3.49 12.93
CA GLN A 51 -3.42 4.22 12.31
C GLN A 51 -2.91 3.50 11.06
N LEU A 52 -2.49 4.26 10.06
CA LEU A 52 -1.83 3.72 8.87
C LEU A 52 -0.33 3.67 9.10
N LEU A 53 0.28 2.54 8.75
CA LEU A 53 1.73 2.38 8.68
C LEU A 53 2.18 2.09 7.25
N PRO A 54 3.15 2.86 6.69
CA PRO A 54 3.79 4.05 7.27
C PRO A 54 2.82 5.24 7.45
N LYS A 55 3.18 6.19 8.31
CA LYS A 55 2.32 7.33 8.65
C LYS A 55 2.04 8.17 7.40
N ARG A 56 0.79 8.21 6.97
CA ARG A 56 0.33 8.92 5.77
C ARG A 56 -1.11 9.39 5.92
N THR A 57 -1.56 10.23 5.01
CA THR A 57 -2.94 10.73 5.00
C THR A 57 -3.93 9.64 4.59
N ALA A 58 -5.05 9.57 5.30
CA ALA A 58 -6.20 8.74 4.94
C ALA A 58 -7.27 9.53 4.15
N MET A 59 -7.01 10.79 3.79
CA MET A 59 -8.01 11.69 3.17
C MET A 59 -8.65 11.17 1.88
N HIS A 60 -7.94 10.34 1.12
CA HIS A 60 -8.42 9.75 -0.14
C HIS A 60 -8.74 8.26 -0.01
N MET A 61 -8.92 7.76 1.22
CA MET A 61 -9.27 6.37 1.49
C MET A 61 -10.71 6.26 1.98
N GLU A 62 -11.37 5.17 1.61
CA GLU A 62 -12.67 4.80 2.19
C GLU A 62 -12.44 4.11 3.53
N VAL A 63 -13.06 4.62 4.59
CA VAL A 63 -13.06 3.99 5.92
C VAL A 63 -14.42 3.33 6.10
N ARG A 64 -14.42 2.01 6.33
CA ARG A 64 -15.63 1.23 6.59
C ARG A 64 -15.59 0.66 8.01
N GLU A 65 -16.69 0.83 8.72
CA GLU A 65 -16.98 0.11 9.96
C GLU A 65 -17.96 -1.02 9.65
N THR A 66 -17.68 -2.22 10.16
CA THR A 66 -18.65 -3.31 10.09
C THR A 66 -19.66 -3.13 11.21
N PRO A 67 -20.98 -3.19 10.93
CA PRO A 67 -21.97 -3.21 11.99
C PRO A 67 -21.79 -4.50 12.80
N ASP A 68 -21.71 -4.35 14.12
CA ASP A 68 -21.63 -5.44 15.10
C ASP A 68 -22.91 -6.28 15.15
#